data_AF-A0A8T4V369-F1
#
_entry.id   AF-A0A8T4V369-F1
#
_cell.length_a   1.000
_cell.length_b   1.000
_cell.length_c   1.000
_cell.angle_alpha   90.00
_cell.angle_beta   90.00
_cell.angle_gamma   90.00
#
_symmetry.space_group_name_H-M   'P 1'
#
loop_
_entity.id
_entity.type
_entity.pdbx_description
1 polymer ?
#
loop_
_entity_poly.entity_id
_entity_poly.type
_entity_poly.pdbx_seq_one_letter_code
_entity_poly.pdbx_strand_id
1 'polypeptide(L)'
;MVDREDIQKAVEELDIARTNLVGLYLTIIGKNYEDLDISQKNSVLNGLENIVRSMGNEDFTEKLMDTPETRSRRLNLAFNRKIAVRAREIKGLTRKGLADELGFDRAGYIRLSKYETGEARPSNPPRGEVAKIYIHWLKEHGYDPYKL
;
A
#
# COMPACT_ATOMS: atom_id res chain seq x y z
N MET A 1 8.08 46.88 -12.91
CA MET A 1 7.57 45.62 -13.47
C MET A 1 8.68 44.60 -13.29
N VAL A 2 8.42 43.49 -12.61
CA VAL A 2 9.40 42.39 -12.58
C VAL A 2 9.30 41.71 -13.95
N ASP A 3 10.41 41.70 -14.69
CA ASP A 3 10.41 41.17 -16.03
C ASP A 3 10.38 39.64 -16.00
N ARG A 4 9.75 39.03 -17.01
CA ARG A 4 9.52 37.58 -17.02
C ARG A 4 10.85 36.80 -17.08
N GLU A 5 11.88 37.40 -17.66
CA GLU A 5 13.25 36.88 -17.70
C GLU A 5 13.93 36.86 -16.32
N ASP A 6 13.70 37.87 -15.48
CA ASP A 6 14.29 37.92 -14.13
C ASP A 6 13.72 36.81 -13.23
N ILE A 7 12.42 36.52 -13.38
CA ILE A 7 11.75 35.41 -12.67
C ILE A 7 12.32 34.07 -13.15
N GLN A 8 12.49 33.89 -14.45
CA GLN A 8 13.02 32.65 -15.02
C GLN A 8 14.45 32.38 -14.54
N LYS A 9 15.29 33.40 -14.55
CA LYS A 9 16.67 33.30 -14.06
C LYS A 9 16.74 32.98 -12.57
N ALA A 10 15.87 33.60 -11.76
CA ALA A 10 15.79 33.29 -10.33
C ALA A 10 15.35 31.84 -10.05
N VAL A 11 14.44 31.29 -10.87
CA VAL A 11 14.03 29.88 -10.77
C VAL A 11 15.20 28.94 -11.10
N GLU A 12 15.96 29.23 -12.16
CA GLU A 12 17.12 28.42 -12.53
C GLU A 12 18.23 28.46 -11.47
N GLU A 13 18.51 29.64 -10.90
CA GLU A 13 19.48 29.80 -9.82
C GLU A 13 19.04 29.03 -8.55
N LEU A 14 17.74 29.03 -8.23
CA LEU A 14 17.18 28.26 -7.13
C LEU A 14 17.30 26.75 -7.34
N ASP A 15 17.06 26.25 -8.55
CA ASP A 15 17.19 24.83 -8.88
C ASP A 15 18.65 24.36 -8.81
N ILE A 16 19.59 25.18 -9.27
CA ILE A 16 21.03 24.91 -9.13
C ILE A 16 21.43 24.87 -7.65
N ALA A 17 21.03 25.86 -6.87
CA ALA A 17 21.33 25.92 -5.44
C ALA A 17 20.76 24.71 -4.68
N ARG A 18 19.53 24.29 -5.01
CA ARG A 18 18.89 23.09 -4.46
C ARG A 18 19.68 21.83 -4.80
N THR A 19 20.11 21.68 -6.04
CA THR A 19 20.89 20.52 -6.50
C THR A 19 22.23 20.42 -5.78
N ASN A 20 22.95 21.55 -5.66
CA ASN A 20 24.24 21.60 -4.95
C ASN A 20 24.10 21.25 -3.46
N LEU A 21 23.04 21.76 -2.81
CA LEU A 21 22.76 21.47 -1.41
C LEU A 21 22.52 19.96 -1.19
N VAL A 22 21.70 19.33 -2.05
CA VAL A 22 21.42 17.89 -1.99
C VAL A 22 22.71 17.08 -2.19
N GLY A 23 23.55 17.46 -3.16
CA GLY A 23 24.84 16.80 -3.39
C GLY A 23 25.79 16.86 -2.19
N LEU A 24 25.85 18.00 -1.50
CA LEU A 24 26.63 18.16 -0.27
C LEU A 24 26.13 17.26 0.87
N TYR A 25 24.82 17.22 1.10
CA TYR A 25 24.24 16.35 2.12
C TYR A 25 24.48 14.86 1.84
N LEU A 26 24.34 14.42 0.58
CA LEU A 26 24.62 13.03 0.20
C LEU A 26 26.10 12.67 0.41
N THR A 27 27.01 13.60 0.15
CA THR A 27 28.45 13.41 0.39
C THR A 27 28.75 13.25 1.88
N ILE A 28 28.14 14.08 2.74
CA ILE A 28 28.30 13.99 4.19
C ILE A 28 27.73 12.68 4.73
N ILE A 29 26.56 12.26 4.22
CA ILE A 29 25.96 10.99 4.59
C ILE A 29 26.86 9.84 4.19
N GLY A 30 27.32 9.78 2.93
CA GLY A 30 28.19 8.72 2.43
C GLY A 30 29.49 8.55 3.23
N LYS A 31 30.15 9.67 3.59
CA LYS A 31 31.39 9.63 4.39
C LYS A 31 31.21 9.02 5.79
N ASN A 32 30.05 9.22 6.40
CA ASN A 32 29.77 8.69 7.74
C ASN A 32 29.00 7.38 7.69
N TYR A 33 28.54 6.96 6.52
CA TYR A 33 27.66 5.81 6.35
C TYR A 33 28.36 4.48 6.66
N GLU A 34 29.63 4.34 6.29
CA GLU A 34 30.37 3.08 6.47
C GLU A 34 30.53 2.69 7.95
N ASP A 35 30.65 3.68 8.84
CA ASP A 35 30.86 3.50 10.28
C ASP A 35 29.57 3.25 11.08
N LEU A 36 28.39 3.34 10.44
CA LEU A 36 27.11 3.11 11.10
C LEU A 36 26.81 1.61 11.28
N ASP A 37 26.05 1.30 12.33
CA ASP A 37 25.47 -0.05 12.48
C ASP A 37 24.35 -0.30 11.45
N ILE A 38 23.95 -1.56 11.28
CA ILE A 38 22.98 -1.98 10.26
C ILE A 38 21.62 -1.28 10.46
N SER A 39 21.18 -1.05 11.69
CA SER A 39 19.90 -0.39 11.99
C SER A 39 19.96 1.09 11.60
N GLN A 40 21.05 1.76 11.95
CA GLN A 40 21.29 3.17 11.62
C GLN A 40 21.45 3.38 10.11
N LYS A 41 22.21 2.49 9.44
CA LYS A 41 22.33 2.44 7.97
C LYS A 41 20.97 2.36 7.29
N ASN A 42 20.09 1.49 7.78
CA ASN A 42 18.74 1.34 7.26
C ASN A 42 17.89 2.59 7.53
N SER A 43 18.00 3.22 8.69
CA SER A 43 17.29 4.46 9.00
C SER A 43 17.70 5.62 8.09
N VAL A 44 19.00 5.73 7.79
CA VAL A 44 19.54 6.75 6.89
C VAL A 44 19.07 6.52 5.45
N LEU A 45 19.12 5.28 4.96
CA LEU A 45 18.59 4.95 3.64
C LEU A 45 17.09 5.25 3.53
N ASN A 46 16.30 4.87 4.55
CA ASN A 46 14.87 5.15 4.58
C ASN A 46 14.57 6.66 4.58
N GLY A 47 15.34 7.45 5.33
CA GLY A 47 15.23 8.90 5.34
C GLY A 47 15.51 9.53 3.97
N LEU A 48 16.60 9.10 3.32
CA LEU A 48 16.96 9.55 1.97
C LEU A 48 15.91 9.18 0.94
N GLU A 49 15.39 7.95 1.02
CA GLU A 49 14.35 7.47 0.13
C GLU A 49 13.06 8.29 0.29
N ASN A 50 12.68 8.66 1.51
CA ASN A 50 11.52 9.52 1.77
C ASN A 50 11.69 10.94 1.24
N ILE A 51 12.92 11.47 1.26
CA ILE A 51 13.23 12.79 0.68
C ILE A 51 13.15 12.73 -0.85
N VAL A 52 13.74 11.70 -1.48
CA VAL A 52 13.61 11.50 -2.94
C VAL A 52 12.14 11.33 -3.34
N ARG A 53 11.36 10.59 -2.55
CA ARG A 53 9.91 10.39 -2.73
C ARG A 53 9.08 11.66 -2.54
N SER A 54 9.48 12.60 -1.69
CA SER A 54 8.76 13.88 -1.53
C SER A 54 9.09 14.90 -2.62
N MET A 55 10.17 14.67 -3.37
CA MET A 55 10.58 15.53 -4.48
C MET A 55 10.03 15.09 -5.85
N GLY A 56 9.67 13.81 -6.00
CA GLY A 56 8.97 13.30 -7.18
C GLY A 56 7.45 13.35 -6.98
N ASN A 57 6.76 14.28 -7.67
CA ASN A 57 5.31 14.42 -7.67
C ASN A 57 4.56 13.30 -8.45
N GLU A 58 5.07 12.06 -8.43
CA GLU A 58 4.45 10.93 -9.12
C GLU A 58 4.20 9.75 -8.16
N ASP A 59 2.91 9.44 -8.00
CA ASP A 59 2.33 8.18 -7.51
C ASP A 59 2.83 7.63 -6.17
N PHE A 60 2.34 8.30 -5.12
CA PHE A 60 2.45 7.94 -3.71
C PHE A 60 1.77 6.61 -3.29
N THR A 61 1.18 5.80 -4.18
CA THR A 61 0.24 4.74 -3.74
C THR A 61 0.64 3.29 -4.01
N GLU A 62 1.57 2.97 -4.91
CA GLU A 62 1.67 1.56 -5.35
C GLU A 62 2.89 0.76 -4.85
N LYS A 63 3.99 1.39 -4.45
CA LYS A 63 5.25 0.66 -4.12
C LYS A 63 5.70 0.73 -2.66
N LEU A 64 4.98 1.44 -1.79
CA LEU A 64 5.35 1.68 -0.39
C LEU A 64 4.95 0.56 0.60
N MET A 65 4.60 -0.64 0.14
CA MET A 65 3.98 -1.64 1.03
C MET A 65 4.72 -2.99 1.15
N ASP A 66 6.04 -3.05 1.04
CA ASP A 66 6.75 -4.32 1.32
C ASP A 66 7.94 -4.14 2.26
N THR A 67 7.74 -3.38 3.35
CA THR A 67 8.65 -3.40 4.52
C THR A 67 8.25 -4.52 5.50
N PRO A 68 9.17 -5.08 6.30
CA PRO A 68 8.83 -6.09 7.32
C PRO A 68 7.76 -5.61 8.32
N GLU A 69 7.77 -4.33 8.71
CA GLU A 69 6.74 -3.74 9.58
C GLU A 69 5.39 -3.57 8.87
N THR A 70 5.37 -3.24 7.57
CA THR A 70 4.12 -3.22 6.78
C THR A 70 3.64 -4.63 6.46
N ARG A 71 4.53 -5.63 6.37
CA ARG A 71 4.18 -7.05 6.24
C ARG A 71 3.57 -7.60 7.54
N SER A 72 4.08 -7.18 8.70
CA SER A 72 3.56 -7.53 10.03
C SER A 72 2.24 -6.80 10.37
N ARG A 73 2.09 -5.53 9.98
CA ARG A 73 0.78 -4.85 9.98
C ARG A 73 -0.17 -5.52 8.99
N ARG A 74 0.26 -5.84 7.76
CA ARG A 74 -0.52 -6.58 6.74
C ARG A 74 -0.99 -7.94 7.18
N LEU A 75 -0.21 -8.66 7.98
CA LEU A 75 -0.58 -9.94 8.60
C LEU A 75 -1.62 -9.79 9.73
N ASN A 76 -1.79 -8.58 10.27
CA ASN A 76 -2.81 -8.23 11.27
C ASN A 76 -4.00 -7.44 10.71
N LEU A 77 -4.06 -7.20 9.38
CA LEU A 77 -5.10 -6.36 8.78
C LEU A 77 -6.45 -7.08 8.72
N ALA A 78 -7.43 -6.46 9.39
CA ALA A 78 -8.74 -7.03 9.66
C ALA A 78 -9.58 -7.11 8.37
N PHE A 79 -10.07 -8.31 8.05
CA PHE A 79 -11.15 -8.48 7.08
C PHE A 79 -12.32 -7.54 7.42
N ASN A 80 -12.59 -6.57 6.56
CA ASN A 80 -13.73 -5.67 6.67
C ASN A 80 -14.96 -6.26 5.96
N ARG A 81 -15.88 -6.84 6.74
CA ARG A 81 -17.10 -7.48 6.23
C ARG A 81 -17.98 -6.53 5.41
N LYS A 82 -18.06 -5.24 5.80
CA LYS A 82 -18.96 -4.28 5.14
C LYS A 82 -18.49 -4.00 3.72
N ILE A 83 -17.19 -3.81 3.55
CA ILE A 83 -16.58 -3.61 2.22
C ILE A 83 -16.71 -4.88 1.38
N ALA A 84 -16.53 -6.07 1.97
CA ALA A 84 -16.66 -7.33 1.26
C ALA A 84 -18.09 -7.58 0.74
N VAL A 85 -19.09 -7.33 1.59
CA VAL A 85 -20.51 -7.40 1.21
C VAL A 85 -20.83 -6.39 0.11
N ARG A 86 -20.34 -5.15 0.23
CA ARG A 86 -20.54 -4.11 -0.78
C ARG A 86 -19.95 -4.49 -2.13
N ALA A 87 -18.75 -5.09 -2.15
CA ALA A 87 -18.13 -5.57 -3.39
C ALA A 87 -19.01 -6.62 -4.11
N ARG A 88 -19.61 -7.54 -3.35
CA ARG A 88 -20.60 -8.50 -3.88
C ARG A 88 -21.85 -7.80 -4.41
N GLU A 89 -22.41 -6.88 -3.64
CA GLU A 89 -23.65 -6.18 -4.00
C GLU A 89 -23.50 -5.27 -5.23
N ILE A 90 -22.33 -4.62 -5.40
CA ILE A 90 -22.01 -3.84 -6.61
C ILE A 90 -22.05 -4.72 -7.86
N LYS A 91 -21.73 -6.01 -7.72
CA LYS A 91 -21.80 -6.98 -8.81
C LYS A 91 -23.21 -7.56 -9.01
N GLY A 92 -24.20 -7.11 -8.24
CA GLY A 92 -25.57 -7.60 -8.32
C GLY A 92 -25.75 -9.04 -7.84
N LEU A 93 -24.75 -9.60 -7.16
CA LEU A 93 -24.76 -10.99 -6.74
C LEU A 93 -25.45 -11.14 -5.39
N THR A 94 -26.35 -12.11 -5.28
CA THR A 94 -26.75 -12.62 -3.96
C THR A 94 -25.60 -13.41 -3.37
N ARG A 95 -25.59 -13.63 -2.05
CA ARG A 95 -24.57 -14.50 -1.42
C ARG A 95 -24.54 -15.90 -2.05
N LYS A 96 -25.72 -16.45 -2.37
CA LYS A 96 -25.83 -17.74 -3.07
C LYS A 96 -25.25 -17.63 -4.49
N GLY A 97 -25.59 -16.58 -5.23
CA GLY A 97 -25.04 -16.33 -6.56
C GLY A 97 -23.51 -16.23 -6.56
N LEU A 98 -22.93 -15.57 -5.56
CA LEU A 98 -21.48 -15.55 -5.38
C LEU A 98 -20.92 -16.95 -5.06
N ALA A 99 -21.57 -17.73 -4.19
CA ALA A 99 -21.12 -19.08 -3.89
C ALA A 99 -21.16 -19.99 -5.14
N ASP A 100 -22.21 -19.87 -5.95
CA ASP A 100 -22.36 -20.61 -7.19
C ASP A 100 -21.27 -20.20 -8.22
N GLU A 101 -20.99 -18.90 -8.36
CA GLU A 101 -19.90 -18.37 -9.20
C GLU A 101 -18.52 -18.85 -8.76
N LEU A 102 -18.28 -18.92 -7.45
CA LEU A 102 -17.03 -19.41 -6.88
C LEU A 102 -16.92 -20.94 -6.85
N GLY A 103 -17.93 -21.67 -7.32
CA GLY A 103 -17.96 -23.14 -7.32
C GLY A 103 -17.99 -23.74 -5.91
N PHE A 104 -18.52 -23.01 -4.92
CA PHE A 104 -18.59 -23.47 -3.54
C PHE A 104 -19.72 -24.46 -3.33
N ASP A 105 -19.38 -25.59 -2.71
CA ASP A 105 -20.36 -26.54 -2.19
C ASP A 105 -21.10 -25.97 -0.96
N ARG A 106 -21.99 -26.78 -0.35
CA ARG A 106 -22.74 -26.37 0.84
C ARG A 106 -21.82 -25.91 1.98
N ALA A 107 -20.66 -26.56 2.17
CA ALA A 107 -19.73 -26.20 3.23
C ALA A 107 -19.04 -24.85 2.93
N GLY A 108 -18.67 -24.61 1.67
CA GLY A 108 -18.15 -23.34 1.19
C GLY A 108 -19.16 -22.20 1.34
N TYR A 109 -20.42 -22.43 0.98
CA TYR A 109 -21.50 -21.45 1.18
C TYR A 109 -21.68 -21.07 2.65
N ILE A 110 -21.73 -22.06 3.57
CA ILE A 110 -21.86 -21.80 5.01
C ILE A 110 -20.68 -20.95 5.49
N ARG A 111 -19.47 -21.24 5.02
CA ARG A 111 -18.26 -20.53 5.44
C ARG A 111 -18.20 -19.10 4.89
N LEU A 112 -18.58 -18.89 3.63
CA LEU A 112 -18.80 -17.57 3.04
C LEU A 112 -19.83 -16.77 3.85
N SER A 113 -20.95 -17.40 4.21
CA SER A 113 -21.99 -16.77 5.04
C SER A 113 -21.44 -16.30 6.39
N LYS A 114 -20.64 -17.12 7.07
CA LYS A 114 -20.02 -16.73 8.35
C LYS A 114 -19.07 -15.53 8.20
N TYR A 115 -18.38 -15.41 7.07
CA TYR A 115 -17.54 -14.24 6.80
C TYR A 115 -18.38 -12.97 6.62
N GLU A 116 -19.44 -13.04 5.81
CA GLU A 116 -20.30 -11.88 5.55
C GLU A 116 -21.16 -11.46 6.76
N THR A 117 -21.59 -12.40 7.61
CA THR A 117 -22.31 -12.09 8.86
C THR A 117 -21.37 -11.65 9.97
N GLY A 118 -20.09 -12.03 9.89
CA GLY A 118 -19.07 -11.75 10.89
C GLY A 118 -19.01 -12.76 12.04
N GLU A 119 -19.72 -13.89 11.91
CA GLU A 119 -19.55 -15.05 12.81
C GLU A 119 -18.15 -15.66 12.72
N ALA A 120 -17.48 -15.49 11.58
CA ALA A 120 -16.10 -15.86 11.39
C ALA A 120 -15.35 -14.80 10.61
N ARG A 121 -14.02 -14.85 10.68
CA ARG A 121 -13.13 -14.04 9.83
C ARG A 121 -12.21 -14.99 9.05
N PRO A 122 -11.89 -14.67 7.78
CA PRO A 122 -10.78 -15.29 7.09
C PRO A 122 -9.52 -15.09 7.92
N SER A 123 -8.70 -16.14 8.04
CA SER A 123 -7.38 -16.03 8.66
C SER A 123 -6.48 -15.12 7.81
N ASN A 124 -5.42 -14.62 8.43
CA ASN A 124 -4.40 -13.84 7.72
C ASN A 124 -3.01 -14.45 7.99
N PRO A 125 -2.36 -15.07 6.99
CA PRO A 125 -2.83 -15.24 5.60
C PRO A 125 -4.05 -16.18 5.51
N PRO A 126 -4.89 -16.08 4.44
CA PRO A 126 -6.06 -16.92 4.27
C PRO A 126 -5.69 -18.40 4.18
N ARG A 127 -6.18 -19.17 5.17
CA ARG A 127 -6.05 -20.63 5.23
C ARG A 127 -7.36 -21.29 4.81
N GLY A 128 -7.24 -22.36 4.03
CA GLY A 128 -8.38 -23.07 3.46
C GLY A 128 -8.81 -22.49 2.11
N GLU A 129 -9.34 -23.36 1.26
CA GLU A 129 -9.66 -23.07 -0.14
C GLU A 129 -10.72 -21.96 -0.27
N VAL A 130 -11.81 -22.05 0.51
CA VAL A 130 -12.88 -21.04 0.55
C VAL A 130 -12.34 -19.64 0.85
N ALA A 131 -11.49 -19.52 1.87
CA ALA A 131 -10.93 -18.23 2.27
C ALA A 131 -10.00 -17.66 1.21
N LYS A 132 -9.18 -18.50 0.55
CA LYS A 132 -8.29 -18.08 -0.53
C LYS A 132 -9.06 -17.60 -1.74
N ILE A 133 -10.01 -18.40 -2.22
CA ILE A 133 -10.84 -18.09 -3.39
C ILE A 133 -11.66 -16.82 -3.14
N TYR A 134 -12.32 -16.72 -1.98
CA TYR A 134 -13.15 -15.56 -1.67
C TYR A 134 -12.33 -14.26 -1.55
N ILE A 135 -11.19 -14.29 -0.83
CA ILE A 135 -10.32 -13.12 -0.71
C ILE A 135 -9.71 -12.73 -2.06
N HIS A 136 -9.39 -13.72 -2.91
CA HIS A 136 -8.89 -13.46 -4.25
C HIS A 136 -9.96 -12.77 -5.12
N TRP A 137 -11.17 -13.33 -5.19
CA TRP A 137 -12.29 -12.74 -5.91
C TRP A 137 -12.57 -11.30 -5.44
N LEU A 138 -12.57 -11.06 -4.12
CA LEU A 138 -12.73 -9.73 -3.55
C LEU A 138 -11.68 -8.75 -4.10
N LYS A 139 -10.39 -9.13 -4.11
CA LYS A 139 -9.30 -8.27 -4.61
C LYS A 139 -9.46 -7.94 -6.09
N GLU A 140 -9.83 -8.91 -6.92
CA GLU A 140 -10.10 -8.69 -8.35
C GLU A 140 -11.27 -7.73 -8.56
N HIS A 141 -12.18 -7.68 -7.58
CA HIS A 141 -13.40 -6.87 -7.61
C HIS A 141 -13.26 -5.56 -6.83
N GLY A 142 -12.02 -5.07 -6.65
CA GLY A 142 -11.75 -3.76 -6.08
C GLY A 142 -11.89 -3.69 -4.56
N TYR A 143 -11.93 -4.84 -3.87
CA TYR A 143 -11.84 -4.88 -2.42
C TYR A 143 -10.47 -4.40 -1.98
N ASP A 144 -10.47 -3.21 -1.39
CA ASP A 144 -9.37 -2.68 -0.64
C ASP A 144 -9.84 -2.52 0.82
N PRO A 145 -9.33 -3.31 1.78
CA PRO A 145 -9.70 -3.17 3.18
C PRO A 145 -9.27 -1.81 3.78
N TYR A 146 -8.48 -1.01 3.05
CA TYR A 146 -8.00 0.32 3.43
C TYR A 146 -8.76 1.48 2.77
N LYS A 147 -9.65 1.22 1.79
CA LYS A 147 -10.52 2.27 1.22
C LYS A 147 -11.75 2.44 2.11
N LEU A 148 -11.77 3.53 2.87
CA LEU A 148 -12.96 4.04 3.57
C LEU A 148 -13.81 4.89 2.63
#